data_AF-A0A3S6QX93-F1
#
_entry.id   AF-A0A3S6QX93-F1
#
_cell.length_a   1.000
_cell.length_b   1.000
_cell.length_c   1.000
_cell.angle_alpha   90.00
_cell.angle_beta   90.00
_cell.angle_gamma   90.00
#
_symmetry.space_group_name_H-M   'P 1'
#
loop_
_entity.id
_entity.type
_entity.pdbx_description
1 polymer ?
#
loop_
_entity_poly.entity_id
_entity_poly.type
_entity_poly.pdbx_seq_one_letter_code
_entity_poly.pdbx_strand_id
1 'polypeptide(L)'
;MSHNIKKYNYKILWILLVFILFRIFYFSIANGSEVLSENLKALKTAKNYAKKDNMSKQAIYEELKDEDGDQFTKSQAIYAKEHVTGDWNKNALETAESYAKKDNMSKQAIYEELKDKDGDQFTKSQAIYAKEHVTGDWNKNALETAKNYAKKDNMSKQAIYEELKDKDGDQFTKSQAIYAKEHVTGDWNKNALETAKSYAKEDNMSKQAIYEELKDEDGDQFTKKEAKFAIDNLNN
;
A
#
# COMPACT_ATOMS: atom_id res chain seq x y z
N MET A 1 -71.90 39.32 27.25
CA MET A 1 -70.48 38.94 27.14
C MET A 1 -69.80 39.84 26.13
N SER A 2 -69.06 40.87 26.56
CA SER A 2 -68.27 41.72 25.65
C SER A 2 -66.87 41.13 25.51
N HIS A 3 -66.50 40.68 24.31
CA HIS A 3 -65.18 40.14 24.00
C HIS A 3 -64.23 41.30 23.67
N ASN A 4 -63.21 41.49 24.50
CA ASN A 4 -62.20 42.53 24.34
C ASN A 4 -61.12 42.04 23.36
N ILE A 5 -61.25 42.38 22.08
CA ILE A 5 -60.28 41.98 21.05
C ILE A 5 -59.07 42.92 21.14
N LYS A 6 -57.94 42.43 21.69
CA LYS A 6 -56.66 43.15 21.67
C LYS A 6 -56.29 43.50 20.22
N LYS A 7 -56.22 44.79 19.88
CA LYS A 7 -55.64 45.25 18.60
C LYS A 7 -54.15 44.96 18.61
N TYR A 8 -53.75 43.86 17.97
CA TYR A 8 -52.35 43.56 17.72
C TYR A 8 -51.74 44.65 16.83
N ASN A 9 -50.59 45.18 17.25
CA ASN A 9 -49.89 46.21 16.48
C ASN A 9 -49.11 45.54 15.35
N TYR A 10 -49.75 45.42 14.19
CA TYR A 10 -49.20 44.78 13.00
C TYR A 10 -47.84 45.35 12.57
N LYS A 11 -47.51 46.60 12.94
CA LYS A 11 -46.17 47.18 12.71
C LYS A 11 -45.08 46.50 13.54
N ILE A 12 -45.36 46.17 14.80
CA ILE A 12 -44.41 45.48 15.69
C ILE A 12 -44.24 44.02 15.25
N LEU A 13 -45.32 43.35 14.86
CA LEU A 13 -45.28 41.99 14.29
C LEU A 13 -44.48 41.94 12.97
N TRP A 14 -44.64 42.94 12.10
CA TRP A 14 -43.90 43.02 10.85
C TRP A 14 -42.40 43.27 11.05
N ILE A 15 -42.03 44.15 12.00
CA ILE A 15 -40.62 44.39 12.36
C ILE A 15 -39.96 43.11 12.89
N LEU A 16 -40.62 42.39 13.81
CA LEU A 16 -40.10 41.12 14.34
C LEU A 16 -39.93 40.05 13.26
N LEU A 17 -40.87 39.97 12.31
CA LEU A 17 -40.78 39.03 11.19
C LEU A 17 -39.59 39.34 10.26
N VAL A 18 -39.35 40.62 9.95
CA VAL A 18 -38.17 41.04 9.15
C VAL A 18 -36.87 40.72 9.86
N PHE A 19 -36.77 40.95 11.18
CA PHE A 19 -35.59 40.58 11.97
C PHE A 19 -35.33 39.07 11.97
N ILE A 20 -36.38 38.25 12.06
CA ILE A 20 -36.27 36.79 12.00
C ILE A 20 -35.79 36.35 10.61
N LEU A 21 -36.36 36.90 9.53
CA LEU A 21 -35.92 36.59 8.17
C LEU A 21 -34.47 37.01 7.93
N PHE A 22 -34.06 38.17 8.43
CA PHE A 22 -32.68 38.63 8.33
C PHE A 22 -31.71 37.74 9.12
N ARG A 23 -32.11 37.28 10.32
CA ARG A 23 -31.33 36.30 11.12
C ARG A 23 -31.18 34.98 10.36
N ILE A 24 -32.25 34.46 9.77
CA ILE A 24 -32.21 33.22 8.98
C ILE A 24 -31.30 33.39 7.76
N PHE A 25 -31.43 34.51 7.03
CA PHE A 25 -30.60 34.80 5.87
C PHE A 25 -29.12 34.96 6.24
N TYR A 26 -28.79 35.72 7.28
CA TYR A 26 -27.43 35.89 7.76
C TYR A 26 -26.81 34.58 8.27
N PHE A 27 -27.59 33.78 8.99
CA PHE A 27 -27.16 32.44 9.42
C PHE A 27 -26.90 31.51 8.23
N SER A 28 -27.73 31.57 7.18
CA SER A 28 -27.51 30.83 5.94
C SER A 28 -26.23 31.26 5.22
N ILE A 29 -25.91 32.56 5.20
CA ILE A 29 -24.66 33.07 4.62
C ILE A 29 -23.45 32.61 5.45
N ALA A 30 -23.52 32.74 6.77
CA ALA A 30 -22.43 32.34 7.67
C ALA A 30 -22.11 30.85 7.53
N ASN A 31 -23.13 29.98 7.58
CA ASN A 31 -22.94 28.54 7.38
C ASN A 31 -22.38 28.22 5.98
N GLY A 32 -22.82 28.93 4.93
CA GLY A 32 -22.29 28.77 3.59
C GLY A 32 -20.78 29.09 3.49
N SER A 33 -20.34 30.15 4.16
CA SER A 33 -18.91 30.51 4.25
C SER A 33 -18.10 29.52 5.10
N GLU A 34 -18.71 29.06 6.20
CA GLU A 34 -18.33 27.89 7.03
C GLU A 34 -17.88 26.69 6.18
N VAL A 35 -18.86 26.14 5.47
CA VAL A 35 -18.73 24.95 4.64
C VAL A 35 -17.68 25.15 3.54
N LEU A 36 -17.66 26.32 2.89
CA LEU A 36 -16.69 26.60 1.84
C LEU A 36 -15.25 26.64 2.38
N SER A 37 -15.03 27.21 3.57
CA SER A 37 -13.72 27.23 4.24
C SER A 37 -13.19 25.82 4.45
N GLU A 38 -13.99 24.92 5.02
CA GLU A 38 -13.53 23.56 5.32
C GLU A 38 -13.29 22.73 4.06
N ASN A 39 -14.14 22.89 3.04
CA ASN A 39 -13.94 22.28 1.72
C ASN A 39 -12.61 22.71 1.08
N LEU A 40 -12.22 23.97 1.22
CA LEU A 40 -10.94 24.48 0.71
C LEU A 40 -9.75 23.94 1.49
N LYS A 41 -9.88 23.68 2.79
CA LYS A 41 -8.85 23.01 3.59
C LYS A 41 -8.63 21.57 3.10
N ALA A 42 -9.70 20.80 2.94
CA ALA A 42 -9.64 19.45 2.39
C ALA A 42 -8.99 19.42 0.99
N LEU A 43 -9.37 20.37 0.11
CA LEU A 43 -8.75 20.51 -1.21
C LEU A 43 -7.27 20.86 -1.13
N LYS A 44 -6.85 21.71 -0.18
CA LYS A 44 -5.43 22.05 0.01
C LYS A 44 -4.64 20.83 0.46
N THR A 45 -5.18 20.02 1.38
CA THR A 45 -4.56 18.76 1.82
C THR A 45 -4.46 17.76 0.68
N ALA A 46 -5.55 17.57 -0.09
CA ALA A 46 -5.56 16.72 -1.28
C ALA A 46 -4.47 17.10 -2.30
N LYS A 47 -4.27 18.41 -2.53
CA LYS A 47 -3.20 18.90 -3.42
C LYS A 47 -1.80 18.60 -2.89
N ASN A 48 -1.61 18.54 -1.57
CA ASN A 48 -0.34 18.15 -0.98
C ASN A 48 -0.07 16.67 -1.21
N TYR A 49 -1.02 15.78 -0.89
CA TYR A 49 -0.89 14.35 -1.15
C TYR A 49 -0.62 14.04 -2.63
N ALA A 50 -1.35 14.68 -3.53
CA ALA A 50 -1.15 14.51 -4.96
C ALA A 50 0.26 14.94 -5.43
N LYS A 51 0.87 15.93 -4.79
CA LYS A 51 2.13 16.55 -5.26
C LYS A 51 3.38 16.03 -4.55
N LYS A 52 3.27 15.74 -3.26
CA LYS A 52 4.41 15.35 -2.42
C LYS A 52 4.53 13.84 -2.29
N ASP A 53 3.38 13.18 -2.18
CA ASP A 53 3.30 11.76 -1.88
C ASP A 53 2.87 10.93 -3.10
N ASN A 54 2.62 11.61 -4.23
CA ASN A 54 2.25 11.01 -5.51
C ASN A 54 1.05 10.06 -5.41
N MET A 55 0.15 10.30 -4.46
CA MET A 55 -0.99 9.43 -4.25
C MET A 55 -1.95 9.45 -5.44
N SER A 56 -2.68 8.34 -5.60
CA SER A 56 -3.79 8.27 -6.55
C SER A 56 -4.96 9.14 -6.09
N LYS A 57 -5.81 9.52 -7.04
CA LYS A 57 -7.03 10.27 -6.75
C LYS A 57 -7.96 9.55 -5.77
N GLN A 58 -7.98 8.21 -5.79
CA GLN A 58 -8.82 7.41 -4.92
C GLN A 58 -8.20 7.27 -3.53
N ALA A 59 -6.90 6.98 -3.44
CA ALA A 59 -6.19 6.91 -2.16
C ALA A 59 -6.29 8.23 -1.38
N ILE A 60 -6.18 9.39 -2.06
CA ILE A 60 -6.38 10.70 -1.43
C ILE A 60 -7.77 10.80 -0.78
N TYR A 61 -8.81 10.29 -1.41
CA TYR A 61 -10.16 10.34 -0.84
C TYR A 61 -10.30 9.45 0.39
N GLU A 62 -9.64 8.29 0.40
CA GLU A 62 -9.62 7.39 1.56
C GLU A 62 -8.84 8.01 2.73
N GLU A 63 -7.66 8.59 2.47
CA GLU A 63 -6.81 9.23 3.47
C GLU A 63 -7.50 10.44 4.13
N LEU A 64 -8.16 11.29 3.33
CA LEU A 64 -8.83 12.48 3.86
C LEU A 64 -9.92 12.14 4.88
N LYS A 65 -10.55 10.97 4.76
CA LYS A 65 -11.64 10.55 5.65
C LYS A 65 -11.19 9.58 6.74
N ASP A 66 -9.91 9.23 6.77
CA ASP A 66 -9.37 8.29 7.76
C ASP A 66 -9.63 8.84 9.18
N GLU A 67 -10.12 7.97 10.05
CA GLU A 67 -10.44 8.28 11.44
C GLU A 67 -9.17 8.55 12.26
N ASP A 68 -8.06 7.90 11.89
CA ASP A 68 -6.75 8.13 12.52
C ASP A 68 -5.93 9.23 11.81
N GLY A 69 -6.43 9.73 10.67
CA GLY A 69 -5.77 10.72 9.80
C GLY A 69 -6.38 12.12 9.87
N ASP A 70 -6.73 12.66 8.70
CA ASP A 70 -7.20 14.05 8.56
C ASP A 70 -8.63 14.29 9.05
N GLN A 71 -9.45 13.23 9.18
CA GLN A 71 -10.82 13.26 9.69
C GLN A 71 -11.76 14.26 8.99
N PHE A 72 -11.54 14.55 7.70
CA PHE A 72 -12.51 15.32 6.92
C PHE A 72 -13.81 14.54 6.77
N THR A 73 -14.93 15.26 6.85
CA THR A 73 -16.23 14.66 6.56
C THR A 73 -16.27 14.12 5.13
N LYS A 74 -17.12 13.11 4.89
CA LYS A 74 -17.30 12.53 3.55
C LYS A 74 -17.60 13.58 2.48
N SER A 75 -18.38 14.62 2.79
CA SER A 75 -18.70 15.68 1.83
C SER A 75 -17.48 16.54 1.48
N GLN A 76 -16.63 16.86 2.45
CA GLN A 76 -15.38 17.60 2.23
C GLN A 76 -14.39 16.76 1.42
N ALA A 77 -14.26 15.47 1.71
CA ALA A 77 -13.40 14.55 0.95
C ALA A 77 -13.88 14.39 -0.49
N ILE A 78 -15.21 14.27 -0.73
CA ILE A 78 -15.79 14.27 -2.08
C ILE A 78 -15.47 15.58 -2.80
N TYR A 79 -15.71 16.73 -2.15
CA TYR A 79 -15.40 18.03 -2.73
C TYR A 79 -13.92 18.12 -3.14
N ALA A 80 -13.01 17.72 -2.26
CA ALA A 80 -11.58 17.72 -2.51
C ALA A 80 -11.22 16.79 -3.68
N LYS A 81 -11.74 15.56 -3.70
CA LYS A 81 -11.55 14.60 -4.80
C LYS A 81 -12.06 15.16 -6.13
N GLU A 82 -13.19 15.86 -6.16
CA GLU A 82 -13.74 16.41 -7.40
C GLU A 82 -12.92 17.59 -7.94
N HIS A 83 -12.34 18.40 -7.04
CA HIS A 83 -11.66 19.65 -7.41
C HIS A 83 -10.13 19.53 -7.44
N VAL A 84 -9.55 18.43 -6.95
CA VAL A 84 -8.11 18.18 -7.05
C VAL A 84 -7.75 17.84 -8.50
N THR A 85 -6.75 18.55 -9.00
CA THR A 85 -6.16 18.34 -10.33
C THR A 85 -4.74 17.82 -10.13
N GLY A 86 -4.33 16.91 -11.01
CA GLY A 86 -3.03 16.26 -10.93
C GLY A 86 -2.76 15.45 -12.19
N ASP A 87 -1.49 15.23 -12.49
CA ASP A 87 -1.07 14.27 -13.51
C ASP A 87 -0.99 12.89 -12.85
N TRP A 88 -2.12 12.18 -12.86
CA TRP A 88 -2.23 10.90 -12.17
C TRP A 88 -1.40 9.79 -12.80
N ASN A 89 -1.09 9.90 -14.09
CA ASN A 89 -0.19 8.97 -14.78
C ASN A 89 1.24 9.19 -14.32
N LYS A 90 1.65 10.45 -14.19
CA LYS A 90 2.95 10.80 -13.60
C LYS A 90 3.05 10.34 -12.15
N ASN A 91 2.01 10.56 -11.33
CA ASN A 91 1.98 10.07 -9.95
C ASN A 91 2.20 8.55 -9.88
N ALA A 92 1.46 7.77 -10.67
CA ALA A 92 1.63 6.32 -10.75
C ALA A 92 3.05 5.92 -11.17
N LEU A 93 3.64 6.65 -12.13
CA LEU A 93 5.01 6.40 -12.59
C LEU A 93 6.04 6.70 -11.50
N GLU A 94 5.91 7.83 -10.77
CA GLU A 94 6.84 8.16 -9.69
C GLU A 94 6.74 7.16 -8.52
N THR A 95 5.53 6.69 -8.20
CA THR A 95 5.33 5.60 -7.23
C THR A 95 5.97 4.28 -7.71
N ALA A 96 5.77 3.93 -8.98
CA ALA A 96 6.40 2.76 -9.60
C ALA A 96 7.94 2.82 -9.56
N GLU A 97 8.53 4.00 -9.84
CA GLU A 97 9.97 4.22 -9.74
C GLU A 97 10.48 4.09 -8.30
N SER A 98 9.68 4.53 -7.31
CA SER A 98 10.00 4.34 -5.90
C SER A 98 10.06 2.85 -5.54
N TYR A 99 9.04 2.06 -5.89
CA TYR A 99 9.01 0.61 -5.64
C TYR A 99 10.16 -0.12 -6.34
N ALA A 100 10.42 0.20 -7.60
CA ALA A 100 11.52 -0.39 -8.34
C ALA A 100 12.88 -0.13 -7.68
N LYS A 101 13.08 1.07 -7.11
CA LYS A 101 14.39 1.51 -6.59
C LYS A 101 14.61 1.17 -5.12
N LYS A 102 13.59 1.34 -4.28
CA LYS A 102 13.71 1.18 -2.82
C LYS A 102 13.45 -0.26 -2.41
N ASP A 103 12.44 -0.87 -3.02
CA ASP A 103 11.92 -2.17 -2.61
C ASP A 103 12.39 -3.30 -3.54
N ASN A 104 13.06 -2.95 -4.65
CA ASN A 104 13.56 -3.88 -5.66
C ASN A 104 12.45 -4.76 -6.24
N MET A 105 11.21 -4.27 -6.29
CA MET A 105 10.09 -5.05 -6.80
C MET A 105 10.26 -5.37 -8.30
N SER A 106 9.61 -6.45 -8.73
CA SER A 106 9.49 -6.76 -10.14
C SER A 106 8.53 -5.81 -10.85
N LYS A 107 8.71 -5.67 -12.16
CA LYS A 107 7.83 -4.86 -13.02
C LYS A 107 6.36 -5.29 -12.95
N GLN A 108 6.09 -6.58 -12.71
CA GLN A 108 4.74 -7.10 -12.64
C GLN A 108 4.14 -6.90 -11.24
N ALA A 109 4.90 -7.16 -10.17
CA ALA A 109 4.47 -6.89 -8.80
C ALA A 109 4.11 -5.41 -8.60
N ILE A 110 4.91 -4.49 -9.14
CA ILE A 110 4.60 -3.04 -9.11
C ILE A 110 3.23 -2.74 -9.73
N TYR A 111 2.88 -3.39 -10.83
CA TYR A 111 1.59 -3.18 -11.46
C TYR A 111 0.43 -3.70 -10.61
N GLU A 112 0.63 -4.80 -9.90
CA GLU A 112 -0.36 -5.35 -8.97
C GLU A 112 -0.55 -4.42 -7.76
N GLU A 113 0.54 -3.95 -7.17
CA GLU A 113 0.55 -3.03 -6.03
C GLU A 113 -0.16 -1.70 -6.35
N LEU A 114 0.18 -1.08 -7.49
CA LEU A 114 -0.39 0.21 -7.88
C LEU A 114 -1.93 0.18 -7.98
N LYS A 115 -2.52 -0.95 -8.38
CA LYS A 115 -3.97 -1.08 -8.53
C LYS A 115 -4.65 -1.71 -7.32
N ASP A 116 -3.91 -2.10 -6.30
CA ASP A 116 -4.48 -2.73 -5.11
C ASP A 116 -5.52 -1.78 -4.50
N LYS A 117 -6.69 -2.33 -4.20
CA LYS A 117 -7.81 -1.62 -3.59
C LYS A 117 -7.51 -1.21 -2.15
N ASP A 118 -6.64 -1.94 -1.48
CA ASP A 118 -6.25 -1.68 -0.09
C ASP A 118 -4.89 -0.95 -0.01
N GLY A 119 -4.23 -0.74 -1.15
CA GLY A 119 -2.97 -0.01 -1.29
C GLY A 119 -3.13 1.30 -2.06
N ASP A 120 -2.37 1.44 -3.15
CA ASP A 120 -2.23 2.70 -3.89
C ASP A 120 -3.48 3.15 -4.67
N GLN A 121 -4.38 2.22 -5.02
CA GLN A 121 -5.67 2.49 -5.65
C GLN A 121 -5.60 3.32 -6.95
N PHE A 122 -4.51 3.24 -7.72
CA PHE A 122 -4.49 3.76 -9.07
C PHE A 122 -5.49 3.01 -9.95
N THR A 123 -6.04 3.73 -10.94
CA THR A 123 -6.86 3.07 -11.95
C THR A 123 -6.00 2.09 -12.75
N LYS A 124 -6.62 1.04 -13.29
CA LYS A 124 -5.93 0.08 -14.17
C LYS A 124 -5.16 0.76 -15.31
N SER A 125 -5.71 1.82 -15.91
CA SER A 125 -5.02 2.58 -16.97
C SER A 125 -3.78 3.31 -16.49
N GLN A 126 -3.79 3.87 -15.28
CA GLN A 126 -2.62 4.53 -14.69
C GLN A 126 -1.55 3.52 -14.30
N ALA A 127 -1.95 2.38 -13.72
CA ALA A 127 -1.02 1.28 -13.42
C ALA A 127 -0.39 0.70 -14.71
N ILE A 128 -1.16 0.54 -15.79
CA ILE A 128 -0.62 0.14 -17.10
C ILE A 128 0.37 1.19 -17.61
N TYR A 129 0.00 2.47 -17.58
CA TYR A 129 0.89 3.55 -17.99
C TYR A 129 2.21 3.52 -17.22
N ALA A 130 2.15 3.44 -15.89
CA ALA A 130 3.31 3.36 -15.03
C ALA A 130 4.17 2.12 -15.35
N LYS A 131 3.55 0.94 -15.47
CA LYS A 131 4.24 -0.29 -15.90
C LYS A 131 4.94 -0.11 -17.24
N GLU A 132 4.31 0.53 -18.22
CA GLU A 132 4.92 0.71 -19.55
C GLU A 132 6.11 1.67 -19.53
N HIS A 133 6.07 2.69 -18.67
CA HIS A 133 7.06 3.78 -18.66
C HIS A 133 8.12 3.65 -17.56
N VAL A 134 7.90 2.81 -16.53
CA VAL A 134 8.87 2.60 -15.46
C VAL A 134 10.13 1.94 -16.03
N THR A 135 11.28 2.52 -15.67
CA THR A 135 12.59 2.01 -16.02
C THR A 135 13.27 1.42 -14.80
N GLY A 136 14.06 0.38 -14.99
CA GLY A 136 14.72 -0.33 -13.90
C GLY A 136 15.64 -1.41 -14.41
N ASP A 137 16.65 -1.74 -13.61
CA ASP A 137 17.46 -2.93 -13.81
C ASP A 137 16.79 -4.10 -13.10
N TRP A 138 15.88 -4.77 -13.81
CA TRP A 138 15.06 -5.82 -13.24
C TRP A 138 15.85 -7.07 -12.84
N ASN A 139 17.00 -7.31 -13.49
CA ASN A 139 17.92 -8.39 -13.12
C ASN A 139 18.61 -8.08 -11.80
N LYS A 140 19.05 -6.83 -11.63
CA LYS A 140 19.58 -6.35 -10.35
C LYS A 140 18.53 -6.43 -9.24
N ASN A 141 17.29 -6.00 -9.51
CA ASN A 141 16.20 -6.08 -8.55
C ASN A 141 15.99 -7.53 -8.07
N ALA A 142 15.84 -8.49 -9.00
CA ALA A 142 15.71 -9.90 -8.67
C ALA A 142 16.90 -10.43 -7.85
N LEU A 143 18.13 -9.99 -8.18
CA LEU A 143 19.33 -10.38 -7.44
C LEU A 143 19.37 -9.80 -6.02
N GLU A 144 18.94 -8.56 -5.81
CA GLU A 144 18.87 -7.97 -4.45
C GLU A 144 17.78 -8.64 -3.62
N THR A 145 16.62 -8.96 -4.21
CA THR A 145 15.57 -9.74 -3.55
C THR A 145 16.07 -11.16 -3.19
N ALA A 146 16.77 -11.84 -4.10
CA ALA A 146 17.40 -13.12 -3.84
C ALA A 146 18.40 -13.08 -2.67
N LYS A 147 19.21 -12.02 -2.57
CA LYS A 147 20.15 -11.83 -1.46
C LYS A 147 19.41 -11.63 -0.14
N ASN A 148 18.27 -10.95 -0.15
CA ASN A 148 17.45 -10.78 1.05
C ASN A 148 16.92 -12.12 1.54
N TYR A 149 16.31 -12.93 0.67
CA TYR A 149 15.85 -14.28 1.03
C TYR A 149 16.97 -15.16 1.56
N ALA A 150 18.12 -15.17 0.88
CA ALA A 150 19.27 -15.96 1.31
C ALA A 150 19.78 -15.54 2.70
N LYS A 151 19.70 -14.24 3.06
CA LYS A 151 20.28 -13.70 4.28
C LYS A 151 19.32 -13.63 5.47
N LYS A 152 18.06 -13.26 5.22
CA LYS A 152 17.05 -13.05 6.25
C LYS A 152 16.29 -14.33 6.55
N ASP A 153 15.97 -15.08 5.49
CA ASP A 153 15.06 -16.22 5.57
C ASP A 153 15.80 -17.55 5.43
N ASN A 154 17.13 -17.50 5.26
CA ASN A 154 18.01 -18.67 5.11
C ASN A 154 17.55 -19.64 4.00
N MET A 155 16.85 -19.14 2.98
CA MET A 155 16.31 -20.02 1.94
C MET A 155 17.42 -20.70 1.13
N SER A 156 17.08 -21.86 0.56
CA SER A 156 17.95 -22.54 -0.39
C SER A 156 18.01 -21.79 -1.72
N LYS A 157 19.06 -22.07 -2.50
CA LYS A 157 19.23 -21.50 -3.83
C LYS A 157 18.09 -21.86 -4.79
N GLN A 158 17.45 -23.02 -4.61
CA GLN A 158 16.34 -23.46 -5.45
C GLN A 158 15.02 -22.82 -5.02
N ALA A 159 14.74 -22.79 -3.71
CA ALA A 159 13.55 -22.14 -3.17
C ALA A 159 13.49 -20.66 -3.52
N ILE A 160 14.61 -19.94 -3.47
CA ILE A 160 14.70 -18.54 -3.91
C ILE A 160 14.25 -18.37 -5.37
N TYR A 161 14.60 -19.31 -6.25
CA TYR A 161 14.19 -19.23 -7.65
C TYR A 161 12.70 -19.46 -7.84
N GLU A 162 12.11 -20.37 -7.06
CA GLU A 162 10.66 -20.62 -7.08
C GLU A 162 9.90 -19.39 -6.55
N GLU A 163 10.34 -18.82 -5.44
CA GLU A 163 9.73 -17.63 -4.82
C GLU A 163 9.77 -16.41 -5.75
N LEU A 164 10.93 -16.12 -6.35
CA LEU A 164 11.08 -14.96 -7.24
C LEU A 164 10.09 -14.99 -8.42
N LYS A 165 9.74 -16.17 -8.92
CA LYS A 165 8.83 -16.31 -10.08
C LYS A 165 7.39 -16.63 -9.68
N ASP A 166 7.11 -16.72 -8.40
CA ASP A 166 5.76 -16.99 -7.92
C ASP A 166 4.80 -15.90 -8.43
N LYS A 167 3.61 -16.33 -8.84
CA LYS A 167 2.59 -15.44 -9.41
C LYS A 167 1.88 -14.61 -8.34
N ASP A 168 1.82 -15.14 -7.13
CA ASP A 168 1.20 -14.51 -5.97
C ASP A 168 2.26 -13.84 -5.07
N GLY A 169 3.55 -14.11 -5.32
CA GLY A 169 4.69 -13.44 -4.70
C GLY A 169 5.34 -12.37 -5.59
N ASP A 170 6.66 -12.49 -5.78
CA ASP A 170 7.51 -11.45 -6.39
C ASP A 170 7.29 -11.21 -7.88
N GLN A 171 6.75 -12.19 -8.62
CA GLN A 171 6.38 -12.07 -10.04
C GLN A 171 7.51 -11.63 -10.98
N PHE A 172 8.78 -11.92 -10.66
CA PHE A 172 9.86 -11.77 -11.63
C PHE A 172 9.65 -12.70 -12.82
N THR A 173 10.12 -12.27 -14.00
CA THR A 173 10.15 -13.17 -15.16
C THR A 173 11.07 -14.35 -14.89
N LYS A 174 10.80 -15.49 -15.52
CA LYS A 174 11.67 -16.68 -15.42
C LYS A 174 13.14 -16.36 -15.71
N SER A 175 13.43 -15.50 -16.69
CA SER A 175 14.80 -15.08 -17.02
C SER A 175 15.46 -14.27 -15.91
N GLN A 176 14.73 -13.38 -15.23
CA GLN A 176 15.24 -12.60 -14.10
C GLN A 176 15.47 -13.49 -12.87
N ALA A 177 14.55 -14.41 -12.58
CA ALA A 177 14.73 -15.39 -11.52
C ALA A 177 15.92 -16.31 -11.77
N ILE A 178 16.12 -16.78 -13.02
CA ILE A 178 17.32 -17.54 -13.42
C ILE A 178 18.57 -16.70 -13.20
N TYR A 179 18.58 -15.45 -13.69
CA TYR A 179 19.72 -14.56 -13.51
C TYR A 179 20.08 -14.38 -12.03
N ALA A 180 19.08 -14.09 -11.19
CA ALA A 180 19.25 -13.92 -9.75
C ALA A 180 19.79 -15.21 -9.10
N LYS A 181 19.21 -16.37 -9.42
CA LYS A 181 19.71 -17.68 -8.98
C LYS A 181 21.16 -17.89 -9.39
N GLU A 182 21.55 -17.58 -10.62
CA GLU A 182 22.92 -17.79 -11.08
C GLU A 182 23.94 -16.88 -10.37
N HIS A 183 23.55 -15.65 -10.04
CA HIS A 183 24.44 -14.62 -9.51
C HIS A 183 24.36 -14.43 -8.00
N VAL A 184 23.36 -15.01 -7.32
CA VAL A 184 23.27 -14.95 -5.86
C VAL A 184 24.35 -15.81 -5.23
N THR A 185 25.10 -15.21 -4.32
CA THR A 185 26.14 -15.85 -3.53
C THR A 185 25.66 -15.98 -2.09
N GLY A 186 25.87 -17.14 -1.49
CA GLY A 186 25.50 -17.42 -0.11
C GLY A 186 26.26 -18.63 0.42
N ASP A 187 26.27 -18.76 1.75
CA ASP A 187 26.72 -19.99 2.41
C ASP A 187 25.50 -20.91 2.57
N TRP A 188 25.24 -21.72 1.55
CA TRP A 188 24.04 -22.57 1.51
C TRP A 188 24.04 -23.67 2.58
N ASN A 189 25.23 -24.10 2.99
CA ASN A 189 25.41 -25.02 4.11
C ASN A 189 25.01 -24.37 5.43
N LYS A 190 25.41 -23.11 5.64
CA LYS A 190 24.96 -22.33 6.80
C LYS A 190 23.46 -22.10 6.78
N ASN A 191 22.90 -21.73 5.62
CA ASN A 191 21.46 -21.55 5.46
C ASN A 191 20.69 -22.82 5.87
N ALA A 192 21.07 -23.98 5.32
CA ALA A 192 20.46 -25.25 5.68
C ALA A 192 20.57 -25.56 7.19
N LEU A 193 21.73 -25.25 7.80
CA LEU A 193 21.92 -25.45 9.24
C LEU A 193 21.05 -24.52 10.09
N GLU A 194 20.88 -23.26 9.72
CA GLU A 194 20.00 -22.33 10.45
C GLU A 194 18.52 -22.74 10.31
N THR A 195 18.07 -23.15 9.12
CA THR A 195 16.72 -23.71 8.93
C THR A 195 16.52 -24.97 9.76
N ALA A 196 17.50 -25.89 9.78
CA ALA A 196 17.47 -27.09 10.62
C ALA A 196 17.36 -26.78 12.11
N LYS A 197 18.06 -25.74 12.60
CA LYS A 197 17.94 -25.29 13.98
C LYS A 197 16.55 -24.74 14.29
N SER A 198 15.91 -24.04 13.34
CA SER A 198 14.54 -23.57 13.50
C SER A 198 13.58 -24.75 13.72
N TYR A 199 13.58 -25.73 12.81
CA TYR A 199 12.73 -26.93 12.95
C TYR A 199 13.00 -27.72 14.23
N ALA A 200 14.27 -27.85 14.64
CA ALA A 200 14.60 -28.53 15.88
C ALA A 200 14.06 -27.78 17.12
N LYS A 201 14.12 -26.45 17.12
CA LYS A 201 13.76 -25.61 18.27
C LYS A 201 12.26 -25.34 18.36
N GLU A 202 11.63 -25.06 17.22
CA GLU A 202 10.26 -24.57 17.14
C GLU A 202 9.28 -25.74 17.00
N ASP A 203 9.64 -26.74 16.18
CA ASP A 203 8.77 -27.87 15.87
C ASP A 203 9.18 -29.17 16.58
N ASN A 204 10.31 -29.17 17.31
CA ASN A 204 10.87 -30.35 17.99
C ASN A 204 11.04 -31.55 17.06
N MET A 205 11.35 -31.30 15.79
CA MET A 205 11.48 -32.34 14.79
C MET A 205 12.73 -33.20 15.03
N SER A 206 12.62 -34.50 14.74
CA SER A 206 13.78 -35.39 14.76
C SER A 206 14.75 -35.06 13.62
N LYS A 207 16.04 -35.38 13.79
CA LYS A 207 17.06 -35.23 12.74
C LYS A 207 16.66 -35.85 11.40
N GLN A 208 15.98 -36.99 11.42
CA GLN A 208 15.51 -37.62 10.19
C GLN A 208 14.38 -36.82 9.54
N ALA A 209 13.41 -36.33 10.31
CA ALA A 209 12.32 -35.52 9.77
C ALA A 209 12.85 -34.20 9.18
N ILE A 210 13.77 -33.53 9.89
CA ILE A 210 14.43 -32.31 9.39
C ILE A 210 15.17 -32.57 8.08
N TYR A 211 15.89 -33.71 7.97
CA TYR A 211 16.57 -34.06 6.72
C TYR A 211 15.61 -34.22 5.55
N GLU A 212 14.43 -34.82 5.78
CA GLU A 212 13.41 -35.01 4.74
C GLU A 212 12.80 -33.67 4.33
N GLU A 213 12.49 -32.79 5.28
CA GLU A 213 11.91 -31.46 5.04
C GLU A 213 12.87 -30.55 4.26
N LEU A 214 14.14 -30.47 4.68
CA LEU A 214 15.13 -29.61 4.04
C LEU A 214 15.30 -29.91 2.55
N LYS A 215 15.12 -31.17 2.13
CA LYS A 215 15.30 -31.59 0.73
C LYS A 215 13.98 -31.74 -0.03
N ASP A 216 12.85 -31.45 0.61
CA ASP A 216 11.54 -31.60 -0.01
C ASP A 216 11.45 -30.72 -1.26
N GLU A 217 10.87 -31.28 -2.34
CA GLU A 217 10.79 -30.59 -3.64
C GLU A 217 9.74 -29.47 -3.63
N ASP A 218 8.74 -29.57 -2.76
CA ASP A 218 7.69 -28.58 -2.54
C ASP A 218 7.96 -27.72 -1.28
N GLY A 219 9.04 -28.02 -0.54
CA GLY A 219 9.46 -27.32 0.67
C GLY A 219 10.74 -26.50 0.48
N ASP A 220 11.76 -26.74 1.32
CA ASP A 220 12.97 -25.92 1.38
C ASP A 220 13.94 -26.13 0.20
N GLN A 221 13.87 -27.27 -0.49
CA GLN A 221 14.65 -27.57 -1.69
C GLN A 221 16.19 -27.42 -1.56
N PHE A 222 16.75 -27.61 -0.36
CA PHE A 222 18.20 -27.78 -0.21
C PHE A 222 18.68 -29.03 -0.93
N THR A 223 19.91 -28.99 -1.42
CA THR A 223 20.52 -30.20 -1.98
C THR A 223 20.73 -31.23 -0.86
N LYS A 224 20.73 -32.52 -1.24
CA LYS A 224 21.04 -33.62 -0.29
C LYS A 224 22.36 -33.41 0.48
N LYS A 225 23.34 -32.74 -0.13
CA LYS A 225 24.63 -32.43 0.51
C LYS A 225 24.49 -31.34 1.58
N GLU A 226 23.75 -30.28 1.30
CA GLU A 226 23.48 -29.18 2.25
C GLU A 226 22.61 -29.67 3.40
N ALA A 227 21.53 -30.42 3.10
CA ALA A 227 20.68 -31.02 4.13
C ALA A 227 21.48 -31.98 5.03
N LYS A 228 22.33 -32.83 4.43
CA LYS A 228 23.21 -33.71 5.22
C LYS A 228 24.19 -32.91 6.08
N PHE A 229 24.81 -31.87 5.52
CA PHE A 229 25.69 -30.97 6.27
C PHE A 229 24.95 -30.38 7.48
N ALA A 230 23.72 -29.89 7.29
CA ALA A 230 22.92 -29.33 8.37
C ALA A 230 22.71 -30.33 9.51
N ILE A 231 22.29 -31.57 9.21
CA ILE A 231 22.07 -32.61 10.23
C ILE A 231 23.35 -33.03 10.95
N ASP A 232 24.46 -33.17 10.19
CA ASP A 232 25.75 -33.55 10.76
C ASP A 232 26.28 -32.48 11.74
N ASN A 233 25.88 -31.21 11.56
CA ASN A 233 26.26 -30.08 12.39
C ASN A 233 25.15 -29.61 13.34
N LEU A 234 24.01 -30.29 13.38
CA LEU A 234 22.91 -29.99 14.28
C LEU A 234 23.23 -30.58 15.66
N ASN A 235 23.49 -29.71 16.64
CA ASN A 235 23.66 -30.12 18.03
C ASN A 235 22.41 -30.86 18.51
N ASN A 236 22.59 -31.84 19.38
CA ASN A 236 21.48 -32.56 20.00
C ASN A 236 20.63 -31.64 20.88
#